data_AF-A0A9E3M696-F1
#
_entry.id   AF-A0A9E3M696-F1
#
_cell.length_a   1.000
_cell.length_b   1.000
_cell.length_c   1.000
_cell.angle_alpha   90.00
_cell.angle_beta   90.00
_cell.angle_gamma   90.00
#
_symmetry.space_group_name_H-M   'P 1'
#
loop_
_entity.id
_entity.type
_entity.pdbx_description
1 polymer ?
#
loop_
_entity_poly.entity_id
_entity_poly.type
_entity_poly.pdbx_seq_one_letter_code
_entity_poly.pdbx_strand_id
1 'polypeptide(L)'
;MSGSKIVPFVLAVFIALLVGSCSEETVSGGGTLLVPDGSLGTLPQQLVLNQPLEAAALASEPLNRGAQGRIYVGNRDKFRIHCLLSFLVPLPSNAQVVSATLRLFIVSYENYNPGVPLDINVYQLDRDFEELEVTWNQSADGQPWATPGGDYSPGALLGSSRFAGTELVSALVDTMVIRLDSLALDEFVQSGQTVLPLALVPADQDAWFSMIGRELNPDSPVASQIDIVYRISGSTTNAALERRAKGDATITSFTGSLNPDMLTVGEEPSSQVFLKYDLSQLPADATINKAHLHISVYEAAYVDTFQVIVFATDGKEFVEQELTAVSASQGVGFDTDSLALDVTLGVQRVLVLDSTGTDYYLVLGSNTGVNVGGFMQFYPPDWPEERYRPVLELIYTDAPADAKP
;
A
#
# COMPACT_ATOMS: atom_id res chain seq x y z
N MET A 1 72.53 -3.22 1.55
CA MET A 1 72.10 -1.91 2.08
C MET A 1 72.39 -0.85 1.03
N SER A 2 71.53 0.16 0.93
CA SER A 2 71.37 1.13 -0.18
C SER A 2 70.41 0.60 -1.25
N GLY A 3 69.27 1.22 -1.56
CA GLY A 3 68.82 2.58 -1.22
C GLY A 3 68.29 3.28 -2.47
N SER A 4 66.98 3.12 -2.69
CA SER A 4 66.05 3.90 -3.54
C SER A 4 66.58 5.18 -4.21
N LYS A 5 66.25 5.38 -5.51
CA LYS A 5 65.95 6.70 -6.07
C LYS A 5 64.89 6.68 -7.21
N ILE A 6 63.81 7.42 -6.96
CA ILE A 6 63.27 8.56 -7.74
C ILE A 6 62.71 8.30 -9.17
N VAL A 7 61.45 8.70 -9.34
CA VAL A 7 60.60 8.90 -10.55
C VAL A 7 60.43 10.44 -10.75
N PRO A 8 59.86 11.07 -11.82
CA PRO A 8 59.60 10.78 -13.26
C PRO A 8 60.13 11.89 -14.22
N PHE A 9 59.97 11.77 -15.55
CA PHE A 9 59.46 12.89 -16.39
C PHE A 9 59.01 12.46 -17.81
N VAL A 10 58.07 13.26 -18.32
CA VAL A 10 57.17 13.18 -19.49
C VAL A 10 57.83 13.54 -20.83
N LEU A 11 57.44 12.91 -21.97
CA LEU A 11 57.01 13.59 -23.22
C LEU A 11 56.51 12.58 -24.28
N ALA A 12 55.67 13.09 -25.19
CA ALA A 12 54.72 12.38 -26.03
C ALA A 12 55.10 12.31 -27.53
N VAL A 13 54.19 11.64 -28.25
CA VAL A 13 53.67 11.88 -29.61
C VAL A 13 54.19 11.08 -30.82
N PHE A 14 53.18 10.63 -31.57
CA PHE A 14 53.05 10.35 -33.01
C PHE A 14 53.42 8.95 -33.53
N ILE A 15 52.41 8.22 -34.01
CA ILE A 15 52.23 7.90 -35.43
C ILE A 15 50.72 7.68 -35.69
N ALA A 16 50.23 8.33 -36.74
CA ALA A 16 48.89 8.14 -37.28
C ALA A 16 48.99 7.51 -38.68
N LEU A 17 47.89 6.83 -39.05
CA LEU A 17 47.27 6.74 -40.39
C LEU A 17 47.39 5.44 -41.24
N LEU A 18 46.20 4.83 -41.39
CA LEU A 18 45.52 4.29 -42.60
C LEU A 18 45.85 2.84 -43.03
N VAL A 19 44.95 1.98 -43.55
CA VAL A 19 43.48 1.95 -43.78
C VAL A 19 43.13 0.49 -44.14
N GLY A 20 41.94 0.03 -43.71
CA GLY A 20 41.03 -0.77 -44.54
C GLY A 20 41.05 -2.29 -44.40
N SER A 21 40.00 -2.85 -43.78
CA SER A 21 38.96 -3.61 -44.50
C SER A 21 37.95 -4.22 -43.50
N CYS A 22 36.71 -4.36 -43.95
CA CYS A 22 35.49 -4.71 -43.23
C CYS A 22 35.52 -6.05 -42.47
N SER A 23 34.84 -6.12 -41.33
CA SER A 23 34.08 -7.30 -40.91
C SER A 23 33.12 -6.95 -39.77
N GLU A 24 31.91 -7.50 -39.88
CA GLU A 24 30.76 -7.38 -38.99
C GLU A 24 31.01 -7.94 -37.58
N GLU A 25 30.05 -7.61 -36.71
CA GLU A 25 29.84 -8.06 -35.33
C GLU A 25 30.81 -7.52 -34.28
N THR A 26 30.34 -6.52 -33.52
CA THR A 26 30.46 -6.56 -32.06
C THR A 26 29.30 -5.83 -31.41
N VAL A 27 28.40 -6.62 -30.83
CA VAL A 27 27.58 -6.21 -29.68
C VAL A 27 28.56 -5.87 -28.57
N SER A 28 28.86 -4.59 -28.38
CA SER A 28 29.51 -4.12 -27.16
C SER A 28 28.43 -3.80 -26.13
N GLY A 29 28.58 -4.34 -24.92
CA GLY A 29 27.67 -4.17 -23.77
C GLY A 29 27.62 -2.75 -23.19
N GLY A 30 27.78 -1.73 -24.04
CA GLY A 30 27.55 -0.32 -23.75
C GLY A 30 26.44 0.31 -24.61
N GLY A 31 25.74 -0.48 -25.44
CA GLY A 31 24.46 -0.14 -26.04
C GLY A 31 24.39 1.21 -26.76
N THR A 32 25.37 1.56 -27.60
CA THR A 32 25.12 2.59 -28.62
C THR A 32 24.53 1.89 -29.82
N LEU A 33 23.21 2.00 -29.98
CA LEU A 33 22.53 1.57 -31.20
C LEU A 33 23.09 2.42 -32.36
N LEU A 34 23.87 1.81 -33.25
CA LEU A 34 24.27 2.49 -34.49
C LEU A 34 23.05 2.49 -35.40
N VAL A 35 22.33 3.61 -35.38
CA VAL A 35 21.18 3.85 -36.25
C VAL A 35 21.69 4.02 -37.69
N PRO A 36 21.01 3.47 -38.72
CA PRO A 36 21.39 3.65 -40.11
C PRO A 36 21.59 5.12 -40.48
N ASP A 37 22.54 5.38 -41.38
CA ASP A 37 22.88 6.72 -41.85
C ASP A 37 21.64 7.37 -42.50
N GLY A 38 21.16 8.48 -41.94
CA GLY A 38 19.92 9.15 -42.35
C GLY A 38 18.70 8.91 -41.46
N SER A 39 18.75 7.93 -40.55
CA SER A 39 17.66 7.60 -39.62
C SER A 39 17.88 8.17 -38.21
N LEU A 40 18.75 9.19 -38.07
CA LEU A 40 18.86 9.93 -36.82
C LEU A 40 17.54 10.67 -36.59
N GLY A 41 16.77 10.19 -35.62
CA GLY A 41 15.68 10.97 -35.04
C GLY A 41 16.21 12.33 -34.61
N THR A 42 15.33 13.33 -34.52
CA THR A 42 15.74 14.66 -34.04
C THR A 42 16.42 14.53 -32.67
N LEU A 43 17.36 15.42 -32.35
CA LEU A 43 17.90 15.50 -30.99
C LEU A 43 16.76 15.54 -29.96
N PRO A 44 16.92 14.90 -28.78
CA PRO A 44 15.88 14.91 -27.75
C PRO A 44 15.43 16.35 -27.45
N GLN A 45 14.12 16.56 -27.48
CA GLN A 45 13.47 17.82 -27.18
C GLN A 45 12.77 17.73 -25.83
N GLN A 46 12.72 18.84 -25.11
CA GLN A 46 12.01 18.96 -23.83
C GLN A 46 10.71 19.74 -24.04
N LEU A 47 9.62 19.23 -23.49
CA LEU A 47 8.33 19.91 -23.43
C LEU A 47 7.82 19.87 -21.99
N VAL A 48 7.25 21.00 -21.55
CA VAL A 48 6.71 21.16 -20.21
C VAL A 48 5.27 21.64 -20.32
N LEU A 49 4.34 20.85 -19.81
CA LEU A 49 2.91 21.14 -19.77
C LEU A 49 2.54 21.51 -18.33
N ASN A 50 2.38 22.80 -18.07
CA ASN A 50 2.23 23.33 -16.71
C ASN A 50 0.83 23.17 -16.11
N GLN A 51 -0.15 22.74 -16.92
CA GLN A 51 -1.53 22.55 -16.47
C GLN A 51 -2.18 21.40 -17.24
N PRO A 52 -2.82 20.44 -16.55
CA PRO A 52 -3.75 19.55 -17.20
C PRO A 52 -4.97 20.35 -17.70
N LEU A 53 -5.53 19.91 -18.82
CA LEU A 53 -6.79 20.41 -19.39
C LEU A 53 -7.98 20.09 -18.49
N GLU A 54 -7.92 18.96 -17.80
CA GLU A 54 -8.99 18.47 -16.96
C GLU A 54 -8.43 17.67 -15.78
N ALA A 55 -9.03 17.87 -14.61
CA ALA A 55 -8.78 17.06 -13.43
C ALA A 55 -10.09 16.64 -12.76
N ALA A 56 -10.16 15.40 -12.28
CA ALA A 56 -11.29 14.90 -11.49
C ALA A 56 -10.80 14.00 -10.36
N ALA A 57 -11.44 14.09 -9.19
CA ALA A 57 -11.29 13.14 -8.10
C ALA A 57 -12.53 12.26 -8.03
N LEU A 58 -12.35 10.94 -8.10
CA LEU A 58 -13.43 9.97 -8.00
C LEU A 58 -13.25 9.12 -6.76
N ALA A 59 -14.33 8.90 -6.02
CA ALA A 59 -14.34 8.00 -4.87
C ALA A 59 -15.04 6.67 -5.22
N SER A 60 -14.62 5.58 -4.58
CA SER A 60 -15.29 4.28 -4.60
C SER A 60 -15.66 3.79 -3.19
N GLU A 61 -16.27 2.61 -3.10
CA GLU A 61 -16.67 1.98 -1.84
C GLU A 61 -15.46 1.66 -0.93
N PRO A 62 -15.68 1.46 0.38
CA PRO A 62 -14.63 1.07 1.31
C PRO A 62 -13.90 -0.20 0.86
N LEU A 63 -12.59 -0.24 1.05
CA LEU A 63 -11.75 -1.32 0.55
C LEU A 63 -11.54 -2.41 1.60
N ASN A 64 -11.63 -3.65 1.16
CA ASN A 64 -11.28 -4.81 1.96
C ASN A 64 -9.75 -4.94 2.15
N ARG A 65 -9.33 -5.39 3.33
CA ARG A 65 -7.92 -5.67 3.66
C ARG A 65 -7.68 -7.05 4.26
N GLY A 66 -8.61 -7.99 4.09
CA GLY A 66 -8.45 -9.34 4.66
C GLY A 66 -7.38 -10.19 3.98
N ALA A 67 -6.90 -9.81 2.81
CA ALA A 67 -5.82 -10.52 2.12
C ALA A 67 -4.41 -9.95 2.38
N GLN A 68 -4.25 -9.06 3.37
CA GLN A 68 -2.96 -8.43 3.65
C GLN A 68 -2.04 -9.34 4.47
N GLY A 69 -0.78 -9.50 4.02
CA GLY A 69 0.24 -10.24 4.77
C GLY A 69 0.62 -9.62 6.13
N ARG A 70 0.18 -8.39 6.40
CA ARG A 70 0.25 -7.75 7.71
C ARG A 70 -1.13 -7.28 8.13
N ILE A 71 -1.44 -7.47 9.40
CA ILE A 71 -2.67 -6.98 10.01
C ILE A 71 -2.33 -5.92 11.06
N TYR A 72 -3.20 -4.92 11.21
CA TYR A 72 -2.91 -3.72 11.98
C TYR A 72 -4.00 -3.50 13.02
N VAL A 73 -3.61 -2.90 14.16
CA VAL A 73 -4.55 -2.45 15.19
C VAL A 73 -3.95 -1.25 15.93
N GLY A 74 -4.79 -0.28 16.27
CA GLY A 74 -4.34 0.94 16.93
C GLY A 74 -5.06 2.19 16.43
N ASN A 75 -4.52 3.33 16.81
CA ASN A 75 -4.89 4.61 16.22
C ASN A 75 -3.63 5.27 15.66
N ARG A 76 -3.80 6.02 14.57
CA ARG A 76 -2.75 6.85 14.01
C ARG A 76 -3.37 8.09 13.38
N ASP A 77 -3.11 9.26 13.96
CA ASP A 77 -3.61 10.53 13.43
C ASP A 77 -5.14 10.49 13.18
N LYS A 78 -5.57 10.55 11.91
CA LYS A 78 -6.97 10.52 11.50
C LYS A 78 -7.53 9.10 11.34
N PHE A 79 -6.77 8.07 11.70
CA PHE A 79 -7.15 6.67 11.50
C PHE A 79 -7.41 5.94 12.80
N ARG A 80 -8.50 5.18 12.81
CA ARG A 80 -8.80 4.17 13.81
C ARG A 80 -8.77 2.80 13.14
N ILE A 81 -8.07 1.85 13.75
CA ILE A 81 -7.77 0.56 13.13
C ILE A 81 -8.21 -0.54 14.08
N HIS A 82 -9.17 -1.35 13.63
CA HIS A 82 -9.52 -2.59 14.31
C HIS A 82 -8.94 -3.76 13.54
N CYS A 83 -8.54 -4.80 14.28
CA CYS A 83 -8.18 -6.08 13.71
C CYS A 83 -9.27 -7.08 14.04
N LEU A 84 -9.78 -7.78 13.04
CA LEU A 84 -10.69 -8.90 13.22
C LEU A 84 -9.91 -10.20 13.08
N LEU A 85 -10.18 -11.18 13.94
CA LEU A 85 -9.60 -12.51 13.90
C LEU A 85 -10.72 -13.55 14.00
N SER A 86 -10.62 -14.65 13.28
CA SER A 86 -11.59 -15.76 13.34
C SER A 86 -10.86 -17.07 13.61
N PHE A 87 -11.33 -17.83 14.60
CA PHE A 87 -10.73 -19.11 15.01
C PHE A 87 -11.71 -20.27 14.86
N LEU A 88 -11.25 -21.41 14.35
CA LEU A 88 -12.04 -22.65 14.35
C LEU A 88 -11.81 -23.41 15.66
N VAL A 89 -12.80 -23.40 16.55
CA VAL A 89 -12.76 -23.98 17.91
C VAL A 89 -13.80 -25.12 18.01
N PRO A 90 -13.55 -26.30 17.42
CA PRO A 90 -14.51 -27.40 17.40
C PRO A 90 -14.41 -28.21 18.71
N LEU A 91 -14.78 -27.59 19.83
CA LEU A 91 -14.84 -28.26 21.12
C LEU A 91 -16.14 -29.08 21.25
N PRO A 92 -16.11 -30.25 21.92
CA PRO A 92 -17.34 -30.98 22.24
C PRO A 92 -18.29 -30.10 23.09
N SER A 93 -19.60 -30.22 22.89
CA SER A 93 -20.60 -29.41 23.61
C SER A 93 -20.64 -29.64 25.13
N ASN A 94 -19.99 -30.71 25.63
CA ASN A 94 -19.82 -30.99 27.06
C ASN A 94 -18.42 -30.62 27.59
N ALA A 95 -17.61 -29.92 26.79
CA ALA A 95 -16.37 -29.32 27.23
C ALA A 95 -16.65 -28.13 28.15
N GLN A 96 -15.75 -27.95 29.11
CA GLN A 96 -15.71 -26.81 30.01
C GLN A 96 -14.31 -26.18 29.91
N VAL A 97 -14.25 -24.95 29.43
CA VAL A 97 -13.08 -24.11 29.32
C VAL A 97 -12.56 -23.79 30.72
N VAL A 98 -11.33 -24.20 30.97
CA VAL A 98 -10.59 -23.95 32.22
C VAL A 98 -9.83 -22.63 32.12
N SER A 99 -9.23 -22.36 30.96
CA SER A 99 -8.53 -21.11 30.68
C SER A 99 -8.35 -20.95 29.18
N ALA A 100 -8.32 -19.72 28.70
CA ALA A 100 -7.97 -19.42 27.33
C ALA A 100 -6.97 -18.25 27.24
N THR A 101 -6.10 -18.29 26.25
CA THR A 101 -5.05 -17.30 26.03
C THR A 101 -4.92 -17.01 24.55
N LEU A 102 -5.04 -15.74 24.16
CA LEU A 102 -4.72 -15.25 22.83
C LEU A 102 -3.27 -14.76 22.82
N ARG A 103 -2.50 -15.19 21.83
CA ARG A 103 -1.13 -14.76 21.56
C ARG A 103 -1.10 -14.02 20.23
N LEU A 104 -0.57 -12.81 20.28
CA LEU A 104 -0.41 -11.93 19.15
C LEU A 104 1.08 -11.71 18.92
N PHE A 105 1.55 -11.94 17.71
CA PHE A 105 2.95 -11.77 17.35
C PHE A 105 3.13 -10.42 16.67
N ILE A 106 3.77 -9.50 17.38
CA ILE A 106 3.94 -8.12 16.96
C ILE A 106 5.26 -8.01 16.20
N VAL A 107 5.22 -7.43 15.00
CA VAL A 107 6.40 -7.27 14.13
C VAL A 107 6.82 -5.82 13.89
N SER A 108 5.92 -4.88 14.16
CA SER A 108 6.25 -3.46 14.27
C SER A 108 5.34 -2.81 15.30
N TYR A 109 5.88 -1.83 16.01
CA TYR A 109 5.12 -0.96 16.90
C TYR A 109 5.58 0.48 16.67
N GLU A 110 4.64 1.34 16.34
CA GLU A 110 4.88 2.77 16.19
C GLU A 110 4.09 3.54 17.24
N ASN A 111 4.77 4.48 17.87
CA ASN A 111 4.21 5.30 18.93
C ASN A 111 4.81 6.71 18.83
N TYR A 112 3.97 7.69 18.56
CA TYR A 112 4.36 9.10 18.44
C TYR A 112 4.52 9.79 19.80
N ASN A 113 4.09 9.14 20.89
CA ASN A 113 4.31 9.57 22.26
C ASN A 113 5.12 8.50 23.03
N PRO A 114 6.47 8.51 22.88
CA PRO A 114 7.34 7.50 23.48
C PRO A 114 7.01 7.23 24.96
N GLY A 115 6.84 5.95 25.29
CA GLY A 115 6.50 5.51 26.65
C GLY A 115 5.00 5.45 26.97
N VAL A 116 4.11 5.86 26.04
CA VAL A 116 2.67 5.60 26.17
C VAL A 116 2.36 4.17 25.71
N PRO A 117 1.82 3.30 26.57
CA PRO A 117 1.45 1.96 26.14
C PRO A 117 0.14 1.97 25.33
N LEU A 118 0.01 1.04 24.38
CA LEU A 118 -1.24 0.78 23.67
C LEU A 118 -2.05 -0.26 24.44
N ASP A 119 -3.26 0.11 24.86
CA ASP A 119 -4.19 -0.82 25.49
C ASP A 119 -5.09 -1.45 24.42
N ILE A 120 -5.14 -2.79 24.37
CA ILE A 120 -5.99 -3.54 23.45
C ILE A 120 -7.05 -4.30 24.23
N ASN A 121 -8.29 -4.16 23.78
CA ASN A 121 -9.43 -4.93 24.24
C ASN A 121 -9.82 -5.96 23.18
N VAL A 122 -10.15 -7.17 23.62
CA VAL A 122 -10.60 -8.27 22.77
C VAL A 122 -12.07 -8.50 23.04
N TYR A 123 -12.90 -8.29 22.03
CA TYR A 123 -14.33 -8.55 22.09
C TYR A 123 -14.69 -9.76 21.25
N GLN A 124 -15.69 -10.53 21.68
CA GLN A 124 -16.36 -11.46 20.78
C GLN A 124 -17.29 -10.65 19.86
N LEU A 125 -17.25 -10.92 18.56
CA LEU A 125 -18.20 -10.35 17.61
C LEU A 125 -19.57 -11.04 17.71
N ASP A 126 -20.63 -10.28 17.51
CA ASP A 126 -22.01 -10.78 17.51
C ASP A 126 -22.35 -11.60 16.25
N ARG A 127 -21.49 -11.51 15.22
CA ARG A 127 -21.60 -12.24 13.94
C ARG A 127 -20.21 -12.53 13.37
N ASP A 128 -20.15 -13.45 12.41
CA ASP A 128 -18.94 -13.71 11.63
C ASP A 128 -18.71 -12.62 10.57
N PHE A 129 -17.55 -12.64 9.92
CA PHE A 129 -17.21 -11.76 8.79
C PHE A 129 -16.63 -12.57 7.64
N GLU A 130 -16.86 -12.11 6.41
CA GLU A 130 -16.21 -12.67 5.22
C GLU A 130 -14.93 -11.91 4.96
N GLU A 131 -13.80 -12.57 5.20
CA GLU A 131 -12.48 -11.96 5.22
C GLU A 131 -12.13 -11.16 3.97
N LEU A 132 -12.50 -11.63 2.78
CA LEU A 132 -12.20 -10.95 1.51
C LEU A 132 -13.20 -9.84 1.16
N GLU A 133 -14.22 -9.64 1.98
CA GLU A 133 -15.31 -8.67 1.74
C GLU A 133 -15.48 -7.67 2.89
N VAL A 134 -14.94 -7.96 4.06
CA VAL A 134 -15.10 -7.14 5.27
C VAL A 134 -14.44 -5.77 5.12
N THR A 135 -15.15 -4.73 5.57
CA THR A 135 -14.68 -3.34 5.61
C THR A 135 -15.04 -2.72 6.95
N TRP A 136 -14.68 -1.45 7.14
CA TRP A 136 -15.12 -0.72 8.33
C TRP A 136 -16.66 -0.65 8.45
N ASN A 137 -17.37 -0.59 7.33
CA ASN A 137 -18.83 -0.40 7.30
C ASN A 137 -19.62 -1.71 7.06
N GLN A 138 -18.97 -2.76 6.56
CA GLN A 138 -19.65 -4.01 6.20
C GLN A 138 -18.90 -5.25 6.71
N SER A 139 -19.67 -6.26 7.15
CA SER A 139 -19.15 -7.57 7.60
C SER A 139 -18.85 -8.54 6.45
N ALA A 140 -19.57 -8.36 5.35
CA ALA A 140 -19.48 -9.07 4.09
C ALA A 140 -20.18 -8.20 3.04
N ASP A 141 -20.06 -8.53 1.76
CA ASP A 141 -20.68 -7.74 0.69
C ASP A 141 -22.20 -7.66 0.88
N GLY A 142 -22.73 -6.43 0.85
CA GLY A 142 -24.14 -6.14 1.10
C GLY A 142 -24.63 -6.41 2.53
N GLN A 143 -23.75 -6.75 3.47
CA GLN A 143 -24.08 -7.04 4.88
C GLN A 143 -23.45 -6.00 5.82
N PRO A 144 -24.12 -4.86 6.07
CA PRO A 144 -23.59 -3.82 6.93
C PRO A 144 -23.45 -4.28 8.39
N TRP A 145 -22.44 -3.73 9.07
CA TRP A 145 -22.42 -3.74 10.53
C TRP A 145 -23.58 -2.90 11.06
N ALA A 146 -24.12 -3.25 12.23
CA ALA A 146 -25.02 -2.38 12.96
C ALA A 146 -24.28 -1.14 13.50
N THR A 147 -23.04 -1.31 13.93
CA THR A 147 -22.09 -0.24 14.28
C THR A 147 -20.79 -0.42 13.49
N PRO A 148 -20.32 0.60 12.75
CA PRO A 148 -19.06 0.50 12.02
C PRO A 148 -17.88 0.09 12.92
N GLY A 149 -16.97 -0.71 12.37
CA GLY A 149 -15.82 -1.25 13.11
C GLY A 149 -16.03 -2.65 13.71
N GLY A 150 -17.14 -3.32 13.39
CA GLY A 150 -17.46 -4.66 13.88
C GLY A 150 -18.49 -4.63 15.01
N ASP A 151 -19.53 -5.44 14.87
CA ASP A 151 -20.59 -5.52 15.89
C ASP A 151 -20.12 -6.32 17.10
N TYR A 152 -19.93 -5.63 18.22
CA TYR A 152 -19.69 -6.24 19.53
C TYR A 152 -20.36 -5.41 20.63
N SER A 153 -20.92 -6.08 21.63
CA SER A 153 -21.44 -5.41 22.82
C SER A 153 -20.33 -5.14 23.86
N PRO A 154 -20.43 -4.07 24.67
CA PRO A 154 -19.48 -3.86 25.77
C PRO A 154 -19.44 -5.02 26.78
N GLY A 155 -20.52 -5.81 26.90
CA GLY A 155 -20.56 -7.02 27.72
C GLY A 155 -19.84 -8.23 27.12
N ALA A 156 -19.46 -8.16 25.84
CA ALA A 156 -18.72 -9.21 25.12
C ALA A 156 -17.19 -9.06 25.24
N LEU A 157 -16.69 -8.24 26.17
CA LEU A 157 -15.27 -8.13 26.45
C LEU A 157 -14.74 -9.47 26.97
N LEU A 158 -13.91 -10.14 26.17
CA LEU A 158 -13.27 -11.39 26.55
C LEU A 158 -11.96 -11.15 27.29
N GLY A 159 -11.24 -10.08 27.00
CA GLY A 159 -9.97 -9.83 27.66
C GLY A 159 -9.36 -8.52 27.26
N SER A 160 -8.37 -8.08 28.02
CA SER A 160 -7.58 -6.91 27.68
C SER A 160 -6.13 -7.13 28.07
N SER A 161 -5.25 -6.42 27.38
CA SER A 161 -3.84 -6.41 27.72
C SER A 161 -3.22 -5.10 27.28
N ARG A 162 -2.06 -4.81 27.83
CA ARG A 162 -1.32 -3.58 27.62
C ARG A 162 -0.02 -3.89 26.91
N PHE A 163 0.20 -3.26 25.77
CA PHE A 163 1.46 -3.34 25.06
C PHE A 163 2.28 -2.07 25.29
N ALA A 164 3.32 -2.16 26.10
CA ALA A 164 4.17 -0.99 26.40
C ALA A 164 5.12 -0.66 25.24
N GLY A 165 5.50 -1.67 24.43
CA GLY A 165 6.58 -1.58 23.46
C GLY A 165 7.91 -1.17 24.09
N THR A 166 9.00 -1.37 23.36
CA THR A 166 10.23 -0.59 23.60
C THR A 166 10.30 0.47 22.51
N GLU A 167 10.77 1.69 22.82
CA GLU A 167 10.76 2.85 21.91
C GLU A 167 11.16 2.50 20.47
N LEU A 168 10.44 3.07 19.48
CA LEU A 168 10.73 3.12 18.03
C LEU A 168 11.86 2.18 17.56
N VAL A 169 11.59 0.88 17.47
CA VAL A 169 12.44 -0.02 16.70
C VAL A 169 11.58 -0.70 15.64
N SER A 170 11.86 -0.40 14.37
CA SER A 170 11.28 -1.02 13.18
C SER A 170 11.65 -2.51 12.99
N ALA A 171 11.99 -3.21 14.08
CA ALA A 171 12.45 -4.59 14.09
C ALA A 171 12.12 -5.35 15.39
N LEU A 172 11.14 -4.89 16.19
CA LEU A 172 10.69 -5.67 17.35
C LEU A 172 9.85 -6.84 16.88
N VAL A 173 10.37 -8.03 17.13
CA VAL A 173 9.55 -9.23 17.30
C VAL A 173 9.21 -9.31 18.78
N ASP A 174 7.95 -9.07 19.13
CA ASP A 174 7.44 -9.24 20.50
C ASP A 174 6.15 -10.08 20.49
N THR A 175 5.71 -10.53 21.65
CA THR A 175 4.47 -11.30 21.80
C THR A 175 3.60 -10.68 22.86
N MET A 176 2.40 -10.25 22.46
CA MET A 176 1.36 -9.84 23.39
C MET A 176 0.51 -11.06 23.75
N VAL A 177 0.38 -11.30 25.06
CA VAL A 177 -0.41 -12.40 25.61
C VAL A 177 -1.63 -11.80 26.31
N ILE A 178 -2.81 -12.26 25.92
CA ILE A 178 -4.09 -11.79 26.44
C ILE A 178 -4.83 -12.98 27.04
N ARG A 179 -5.14 -12.92 28.33
CA ARG A 179 -6.01 -13.93 28.97
C ARG A 179 -7.44 -13.62 28.61
N LEU A 180 -8.16 -14.62 28.13
CA LEU A 180 -9.56 -14.51 27.78
C LEU A 180 -10.44 -15.06 28.92
N ASP A 181 -11.64 -14.49 29.05
CA ASP A 181 -12.65 -14.90 30.01
C ASP A 181 -13.13 -16.31 29.66
N SER A 182 -12.73 -17.27 30.50
CA SER A 182 -13.10 -18.67 30.34
C SER A 182 -14.60 -18.92 30.49
N LEU A 183 -15.31 -18.09 31.27
CA LEU A 183 -16.76 -18.25 31.46
C LEU A 183 -17.51 -17.84 30.20
N ALA A 184 -17.17 -16.69 29.61
CA ALA A 184 -17.75 -16.24 28.35
C ALA A 184 -17.45 -17.23 27.21
N LEU A 185 -16.23 -17.77 27.16
CA LEU A 185 -15.88 -18.81 26.18
C LEU A 185 -16.62 -20.13 26.44
N ASP A 186 -16.93 -20.46 27.70
CA ASP A 186 -17.78 -21.60 28.02
C ASP A 186 -19.20 -21.42 27.49
N GLU A 187 -19.77 -20.24 27.63
CA GLU A 187 -21.08 -19.90 27.05
C GLU A 187 -21.05 -20.01 25.52
N PHE A 188 -19.98 -19.54 24.89
CA PHE A 188 -19.75 -19.71 23.45
C PHE A 188 -19.71 -21.21 23.06
N VAL A 189 -18.93 -22.04 23.74
CA VAL A 189 -18.86 -23.49 23.44
C VAL A 189 -20.22 -24.16 23.63
N GLN A 190 -20.98 -23.78 24.66
CA GLN A 190 -22.31 -24.30 24.94
C GLN A 190 -23.36 -23.88 23.89
N SER A 191 -23.15 -22.75 23.19
CA SER A 191 -24.00 -22.35 22.06
C SER A 191 -23.93 -23.33 20.88
N GLY A 192 -22.88 -24.17 20.82
CA GLY A 192 -22.63 -25.12 19.73
C GLY A 192 -21.96 -24.51 18.51
N GLN A 193 -21.64 -23.21 18.55
CA GLN A 193 -20.84 -22.56 17.52
C GLN A 193 -19.40 -23.08 17.54
N THR A 194 -18.80 -23.19 16.36
CA THR A 194 -17.41 -23.66 16.19
C THR A 194 -16.48 -22.58 15.66
N VAL A 195 -17.01 -21.41 15.30
CA VAL A 195 -16.23 -20.27 14.81
C VAL A 195 -16.30 -19.18 15.85
N LEU A 196 -15.15 -18.77 16.37
CA LEU A 196 -15.02 -17.70 17.34
C LEU A 196 -14.48 -16.45 16.63
N PRO A 197 -15.35 -15.52 16.21
CA PRO A 197 -14.93 -14.25 15.65
C PRO A 197 -14.62 -13.25 16.77
N LEU A 198 -13.46 -12.62 16.69
CA LEU A 198 -12.93 -11.68 17.67
C LEU A 198 -12.63 -10.34 17.00
N ALA A 199 -12.84 -9.25 17.73
CA ALA A 199 -12.35 -7.92 17.38
C ALA A 199 -11.30 -7.47 18.41
N LEU A 200 -10.15 -7.06 17.91
CA LEU A 200 -9.11 -6.37 18.65
C LEU A 200 -9.33 -4.86 18.47
N VAL A 201 -9.68 -4.21 19.57
CA VAL A 201 -10.10 -2.81 19.60
C VAL A 201 -9.10 -2.04 20.46
N PRO A 202 -8.39 -1.05 19.90
CA PRO A 202 -7.49 -0.22 20.68
C PRO A 202 -8.29 0.74 21.57
N ALA A 203 -7.72 1.12 22.72
CA ALA A 203 -8.17 2.32 23.43
C ALA A 203 -7.66 3.58 22.72
N ASP A 204 -7.99 4.77 23.22
CA ASP A 204 -7.81 6.05 22.50
C ASP A 204 -6.36 6.57 22.45
N GLN A 205 -5.35 5.71 22.58
CA GLN A 205 -3.95 6.12 22.44
C GLN A 205 -3.54 6.22 20.97
N ASP A 206 -2.76 7.26 20.62
CA ASP A 206 -2.16 7.45 19.29
C ASP A 206 -0.92 6.57 19.13
N ALA A 207 -1.16 5.27 19.04
CA ALA A 207 -0.18 4.23 18.83
C ALA A 207 -0.82 3.07 18.07
N TRP A 208 -0.01 2.36 17.29
CA TRP A 208 -0.46 1.20 16.54
C TRP A 208 0.66 0.16 16.43
N PHE A 209 0.29 -1.10 16.23
CA PHE A 209 1.23 -2.14 15.85
C PHE A 209 0.73 -2.92 14.64
N SER A 210 1.67 -3.57 13.95
CA SER A 210 1.36 -4.61 12.99
C SER A 210 1.72 -6.00 13.53
N MET A 211 0.95 -6.98 13.08
CA MET A 211 1.19 -8.40 13.26
C MET A 211 1.30 -9.05 11.89
N ILE A 212 1.81 -10.28 11.87
CA ILE A 212 1.79 -11.10 10.67
C ILE A 212 0.36 -11.63 10.48
N GLY A 213 -0.24 -11.27 9.34
CA GLY A 213 -1.48 -11.89 8.87
C GLY A 213 -1.22 -13.33 8.42
N ARG A 214 -2.24 -14.18 8.45
CA ARG A 214 -2.07 -15.59 8.09
C ARG A 214 -1.59 -15.77 6.65
N GLU A 215 -1.84 -14.82 5.75
CA GLU A 215 -1.48 -14.82 4.33
C GLU A 215 0.02 -14.91 4.11
N LEU A 216 0.81 -14.28 5.00
CA LEU A 216 2.26 -14.22 4.83
C LEU A 216 2.91 -15.58 5.10
N ASN A 217 2.39 -16.33 6.08
CA ASN A 217 2.88 -17.66 6.43
C ASN A 217 1.89 -18.41 7.35
N PRO A 218 0.90 -19.13 6.79
CA PRO A 218 -0.19 -19.71 7.58
C PRO A 218 0.29 -20.79 8.56
N ASP A 219 1.39 -21.47 8.22
CA ASP A 219 1.99 -22.54 9.00
C ASP A 219 3.08 -22.06 9.97
N SER A 220 3.42 -20.76 9.98
CA SER A 220 4.45 -20.23 10.88
C SER A 220 3.96 -19.98 12.30
N PRO A 221 4.76 -20.31 13.34
CA PRO A 221 4.42 -20.03 14.75
C PRO A 221 4.22 -18.54 15.10
N VAL A 222 4.34 -17.65 14.11
CA VAL A 222 4.17 -16.21 14.22
C VAL A 222 2.76 -15.73 13.83
N ALA A 223 1.87 -16.62 13.41
CA ALA A 223 0.46 -16.27 13.21
C ALA A 223 -0.26 -16.12 14.57
N SER A 224 -1.30 -15.29 14.61
CA SER A 224 -2.14 -15.13 15.81
C SER A 224 -2.74 -16.48 16.25
N GLN A 225 -2.63 -16.79 17.53
CA GLN A 225 -2.95 -18.10 18.10
C GLN A 225 -3.83 -17.98 19.33
N ILE A 226 -4.81 -18.87 19.45
CA ILE A 226 -5.59 -19.09 20.68
C ILE A 226 -5.28 -20.46 21.27
N ASP A 227 -4.90 -20.45 22.55
CA ASP A 227 -4.71 -21.64 23.38
C ASP A 227 -5.90 -21.78 24.33
N ILE A 228 -6.59 -22.92 24.30
CA ILE A 228 -7.70 -23.21 25.19
C ILE A 228 -7.38 -24.48 25.98
N VAL A 229 -7.30 -24.36 27.30
CA VAL A 229 -7.30 -25.51 28.20
C VAL A 229 -8.74 -25.77 28.58
N TYR A 230 -9.22 -26.99 28.36
CA TYR A 230 -10.59 -27.40 28.65
C TYR A 230 -10.60 -28.76 29.33
N ARG A 231 -11.72 -29.11 29.93
CA ARG A 231 -12.00 -30.44 30.46
C ARG A 231 -13.30 -30.94 29.88
N ILE A 232 -13.41 -32.23 29.63
CA ILE A 232 -14.71 -32.83 29.32
C ILE A 232 -15.45 -33.10 30.63
N SER A 233 -16.76 -32.84 30.68
CA SER A 233 -17.58 -33.13 31.85
C SER A 233 -17.39 -34.60 32.31
N GLY A 234 -17.03 -34.80 33.57
CA GLY A 234 -16.70 -36.12 34.14
C GLY A 234 -15.24 -36.57 33.97
N SER A 235 -14.42 -35.83 33.22
CA SER A 235 -12.97 -36.03 33.14
C SER A 235 -12.26 -35.39 34.34
N THR A 236 -11.23 -36.07 34.86
CA THR A 236 -10.29 -35.50 35.83
C THR A 236 -9.04 -34.91 35.16
N THR A 237 -8.90 -35.06 33.85
CA THR A 237 -7.76 -34.57 33.08
C THR A 237 -8.18 -33.41 32.20
N ASN A 238 -7.36 -32.36 32.18
CA ASN A 238 -7.48 -31.26 31.23
C ASN A 238 -6.87 -31.67 29.89
N ALA A 239 -7.45 -31.17 28.81
CA ALA A 239 -6.93 -31.20 27.45
C ALA A 239 -6.58 -29.77 27.02
N ALA A 240 -5.68 -29.65 26.03
CA ALA A 240 -5.33 -28.37 25.42
C ALA A 240 -5.73 -28.38 23.95
N LEU A 241 -6.24 -27.25 23.49
CA LEU A 241 -6.56 -26.97 22.11
C LEU A 241 -5.77 -25.73 21.68
N GLU A 242 -4.81 -25.92 20.79
CA GLU A 242 -4.13 -24.83 20.11
C GLU A 242 -4.81 -24.61 18.75
N ARG A 243 -5.18 -23.37 18.45
CA ARG A 243 -5.76 -22.98 17.17
C ARG A 243 -5.13 -21.70 16.66
N ARG A 244 -4.92 -21.66 15.35
CA ARG A 244 -4.48 -20.47 14.64
C ARG A 244 -5.68 -19.77 14.03
N ALA A 245 -5.54 -18.47 13.79
CA ALA A 245 -6.53 -17.72 13.04
C ALA A 245 -6.73 -18.41 11.68
N LYS A 246 -7.99 -18.68 11.33
CA LYS A 246 -8.38 -19.17 10.00
C LYS A 246 -8.83 -18.04 9.07
N GLY A 247 -9.06 -16.85 9.62
CA GLY A 247 -9.32 -15.62 8.91
C GLY A 247 -8.89 -14.44 9.78
N ASP A 248 -8.36 -13.40 9.16
CA ASP A 248 -7.94 -12.18 9.80
C ASP A 248 -8.11 -10.99 8.86
N ALA A 249 -8.49 -9.84 9.41
CA ALA A 249 -8.69 -8.64 8.60
C ALA A 249 -8.31 -7.39 9.37
N THR A 250 -7.71 -6.45 8.65
CA THR A 250 -7.60 -5.07 9.11
C THR A 250 -8.80 -4.29 8.61
N ILE A 251 -9.45 -3.52 9.47
CA ILE A 251 -10.45 -2.55 9.05
C ILE A 251 -10.08 -1.17 9.60
N THR A 252 -10.19 -0.16 8.74
CA THR A 252 -9.74 1.20 9.03
C THR A 252 -10.86 2.21 8.89
N SER A 253 -11.00 3.09 9.87
CA SER A 253 -11.85 4.28 9.79
C SER A 253 -11.01 5.52 9.57
N PHE A 254 -11.48 6.41 8.71
CA PHE A 254 -11.03 7.79 8.67
C PHE A 254 -11.94 8.66 9.54
N THR A 255 -11.37 9.40 10.50
CA THR A 255 -12.08 10.32 11.42
C THR A 255 -11.80 11.79 11.12
N GLY A 256 -10.90 12.08 10.18
CA GLY A 256 -10.60 13.44 9.74
C GLY A 256 -11.64 14.00 8.77
N SER A 257 -11.52 15.29 8.45
CA SER A 257 -12.14 15.84 7.23
C SER A 257 -11.08 16.06 6.16
N LEU A 258 -11.47 15.83 4.92
CA LEU A 258 -10.69 16.21 3.75
C LEU A 258 -11.00 17.66 3.35
N ASN A 259 -10.03 18.35 2.76
CA ASN A 259 -10.30 19.61 2.08
C ASN A 259 -10.98 19.32 0.71
N PRO A 260 -12.24 19.73 0.49
CA PRO A 260 -12.97 19.41 -0.74
C PRO A 260 -12.42 20.12 -1.97
N ASP A 261 -11.62 21.17 -1.79
CA ASP A 261 -11.03 21.94 -2.89
C ASP A 261 -9.72 21.30 -3.40
N MET A 262 -9.22 20.27 -2.71
CA MET A 262 -7.97 19.59 -3.08
C MET A 262 -8.25 18.28 -3.83
N LEU A 263 -7.35 17.94 -4.76
CA LEU A 263 -7.36 16.65 -5.42
C LEU A 263 -6.96 15.57 -4.41
N THR A 264 -7.74 14.50 -4.28
CA THR A 264 -7.47 13.48 -3.26
C THR A 264 -7.20 12.13 -3.90
N VAL A 265 -6.10 11.49 -3.47
CA VAL A 265 -5.83 10.06 -3.70
C VAL A 265 -5.77 9.40 -2.34
N GLY A 266 -6.52 8.33 -2.13
CA GLY A 266 -6.65 7.75 -0.81
C GLY A 266 -7.27 6.38 -0.83
N GLU A 267 -7.15 5.70 0.29
CA GLU A 267 -7.74 4.40 0.59
C GLU A 267 -9.05 4.54 1.39
N GLU A 268 -9.14 5.61 2.19
CA GLU A 268 -10.31 5.94 3.01
C GLU A 268 -10.51 7.48 3.02
N PRO A 269 -11.38 8.03 2.15
CA PRO A 269 -12.14 7.33 1.12
C PRO A 269 -11.22 6.83 0.00
N SER A 270 -11.55 5.64 -0.52
CA SER A 270 -10.93 5.11 -1.73
C SER A 270 -11.10 6.13 -2.85
N SER A 271 -10.00 6.71 -3.35
CA SER A 271 -10.06 7.82 -4.28
C SER A 271 -8.88 7.87 -5.27
N GLN A 272 -9.17 8.36 -6.47
CA GLN A 272 -8.24 8.47 -7.59
C GLN A 272 -8.34 9.85 -8.24
N VAL A 273 -7.22 10.33 -8.80
CA VAL A 273 -7.15 11.61 -9.52
C VAL A 273 -6.88 11.36 -11.00
N PHE A 274 -7.74 11.87 -11.87
CA PHE A 274 -7.63 11.75 -13.32
C PHE A 274 -7.07 13.06 -13.86
N LEU A 275 -6.02 13.01 -14.68
CA LEU A 275 -5.34 14.16 -15.27
C LEU A 275 -5.27 14.00 -16.78
N LYS A 276 -5.83 14.96 -17.52
CA LYS A 276 -5.71 15.04 -18.98
C LYS A 276 -4.73 16.13 -19.37
N TYR A 277 -3.75 15.82 -20.21
CA TYR A 277 -2.82 16.81 -20.76
C TYR A 277 -3.02 16.95 -22.27
N ASP A 278 -2.80 18.17 -22.79
CA ASP A 278 -2.80 18.41 -24.24
C ASP A 278 -1.49 17.93 -24.85
N LEU A 279 -1.51 16.76 -25.49
CA LEU A 279 -0.35 16.20 -26.18
C LEU A 279 -0.30 16.56 -27.67
N SER A 280 -1.23 17.39 -28.17
CA SER A 280 -1.29 17.75 -29.60
C SER A 280 -0.06 18.52 -30.11
N GLN A 281 0.75 19.06 -29.19
CA GLN A 281 2.03 19.69 -29.50
C GLN A 281 3.13 18.70 -29.87
N LEU A 282 2.93 17.40 -29.60
CA LEU A 282 3.85 16.34 -29.96
C LEU A 282 3.62 15.86 -31.41
N PRO A 283 4.69 15.49 -32.12
CA PRO A 283 4.55 14.72 -33.36
C PRO A 283 3.75 13.43 -33.14
N ALA A 284 2.93 13.03 -34.12
CA ALA A 284 2.06 11.85 -34.04
C ALA A 284 2.80 10.53 -33.71
N ASP A 285 4.08 10.44 -34.10
CA ASP A 285 4.94 9.27 -33.88
C ASP A 285 6.08 9.56 -32.88
N ALA A 286 5.94 10.57 -32.03
CA ALA A 286 6.97 10.91 -31.06
C ALA A 286 7.24 9.73 -30.11
N THR A 287 8.52 9.42 -29.94
CA THR A 287 8.98 8.49 -28.91
C THR A 287 9.23 9.28 -27.63
N ILE A 288 8.52 8.94 -26.56
CA ILE A 288 8.72 9.50 -25.23
C ILE A 288 9.91 8.79 -24.59
N ASN A 289 11.03 9.48 -24.51
CA ASN A 289 12.25 8.96 -23.88
C ASN A 289 12.14 9.00 -22.36
N LYS A 290 11.43 10.00 -21.85
CA LYS A 290 11.21 10.20 -20.42
C LYS A 290 9.99 11.09 -20.21
N ALA A 291 9.15 10.78 -19.23
CA ALA A 291 8.12 11.69 -18.76
C ALA A 291 7.99 11.63 -17.23
N HIS A 292 7.92 12.80 -16.60
CA HIS A 292 7.71 12.96 -15.17
C HIS A 292 6.47 13.80 -14.90
N LEU A 293 5.58 13.27 -14.07
CA LEU A 293 4.48 14.03 -13.50
C LEU A 293 4.94 14.60 -12.15
N HIS A 294 5.05 15.92 -12.09
CA HIS A 294 5.33 16.68 -10.88
C HIS A 294 4.03 17.15 -10.26
N ILE A 295 3.79 16.80 -8.99
CA ILE A 295 2.59 17.22 -8.27
C ILE A 295 2.95 17.64 -6.85
N SER A 296 2.45 18.80 -6.42
CA SER A 296 2.69 19.31 -5.07
C SER A 296 1.68 18.74 -4.09
N VAL A 297 2.18 18.30 -2.95
CA VAL A 297 1.37 17.74 -1.85
C VAL A 297 0.91 18.90 -0.97
N TYR A 298 -0.40 18.96 -0.74
CA TYR A 298 -1.01 19.85 0.23
C TYR A 298 -0.97 19.24 1.63
N GLU A 299 -1.38 17.98 1.74
CA GLU A 299 -1.43 17.23 2.99
C GLU A 299 -1.30 15.74 2.69
N ALA A 300 -0.66 14.98 3.59
CA ALA A 300 -0.64 13.53 3.54
C ALA A 300 -0.84 12.98 4.95
N ALA A 301 -1.65 11.93 5.06
CA ALA A 301 -1.80 11.15 6.29
C ALA A 301 -1.98 9.68 5.92
N TYR A 302 -1.24 8.79 6.55
CA TYR A 302 -1.30 7.36 6.22
C TYR A 302 -0.86 6.50 7.40
N VAL A 303 -1.30 5.24 7.41
CA VAL A 303 -1.10 4.29 8.51
C VAL A 303 0.26 3.62 8.49
N ASP A 304 0.91 3.44 7.32
CA ASP A 304 2.21 2.76 7.21
C ASP A 304 3.07 3.38 6.10
N THR A 305 3.20 2.73 4.94
CA THR A 305 3.75 3.33 3.73
C THR A 305 2.62 3.67 2.80
N PHE A 306 2.61 4.88 2.23
CA PHE A 306 1.68 5.22 1.17
C PHE A 306 2.39 5.09 -0.18
N GLN A 307 1.94 4.14 -0.99
CA GLN A 307 2.38 3.97 -2.35
C GLN A 307 1.36 4.53 -3.33
N VAL A 308 1.87 5.25 -4.32
CA VAL A 308 1.08 5.81 -5.41
C VAL A 308 1.46 5.14 -6.72
N ILE A 309 0.47 4.93 -7.58
CA ILE A 309 0.60 4.29 -8.88
C ILE A 309 -0.06 5.15 -9.95
N VAL A 310 0.48 5.10 -11.17
CA VAL A 310 -0.10 5.77 -12.34
C VAL A 310 -0.52 4.76 -13.40
N PHE A 311 -1.72 4.95 -13.93
CA PHE A 311 -2.25 4.18 -15.05
C PHE A 311 -2.91 5.09 -16.09
N ALA A 312 -3.32 4.51 -17.23
CA ALA A 312 -3.95 5.22 -18.32
C ALA A 312 -5.31 4.60 -18.67
N THR A 313 -6.34 5.44 -18.89
CA THR A 313 -7.72 5.01 -19.17
C THR A 313 -8.40 5.98 -20.15
N ASP A 314 -9.43 5.49 -20.86
CA ASP A 314 -10.28 6.24 -21.79
C ASP A 314 -11.59 6.76 -21.14
N GLY A 315 -11.77 6.56 -19.83
CA GLY A 315 -12.95 6.98 -19.10
C GLY A 315 -12.67 7.55 -17.72
N LYS A 316 -13.64 8.30 -17.16
CA LYS A 316 -13.62 8.80 -15.77
C LYS A 316 -14.43 7.89 -14.87
N GLU A 317 -14.01 6.63 -14.80
CA GLU A 317 -14.57 5.65 -13.88
C GLU A 317 -13.44 5.18 -12.97
N PHE A 318 -13.76 4.82 -11.73
CA PHE A 318 -12.77 4.29 -10.80
C PHE A 318 -12.15 3.03 -11.40
N VAL A 319 -10.83 2.97 -11.45
CA VAL A 319 -10.11 1.86 -12.09
C VAL A 319 -9.61 0.88 -11.04
N GLU A 320 -9.96 -0.39 -11.21
CA GLU A 320 -9.43 -1.48 -10.40
C GLU A 320 -7.96 -1.76 -10.78
N GLN A 321 -7.11 -1.96 -9.77
CA GLN A 321 -5.65 -1.97 -9.93
C GLN A 321 -5.10 -3.19 -10.67
N GLU A 322 -5.91 -4.23 -10.87
CA GLU A 322 -5.50 -5.43 -11.61
C GLU A 322 -5.28 -5.15 -13.11
N LEU A 323 -5.67 -3.97 -13.61
CA LEU A 323 -5.57 -3.58 -15.01
C LEU A 323 -4.34 -2.70 -15.28
N THR A 324 -3.16 -3.33 -15.36
CA THR A 324 -1.92 -2.80 -15.99
C THR A 324 -1.47 -1.41 -15.52
N ALA A 325 -0.80 -1.37 -14.37
CA ALA A 325 0.04 -0.24 -13.99
C ALA A 325 1.02 0.11 -15.12
N VAL A 326 1.10 1.40 -15.46
CA VAL A 326 1.97 1.90 -16.53
C VAL A 326 3.17 2.67 -15.95
N SER A 327 3.29 2.74 -14.62
CA SER A 327 4.44 3.27 -13.89
C SER A 327 4.89 2.34 -12.75
N ALA A 328 6.12 2.56 -12.28
CA ALA A 328 6.54 2.03 -10.98
C ALA A 328 5.76 2.75 -9.84
N SER A 329 5.50 2.02 -8.75
CA SER A 329 4.94 2.60 -7.53
C SER A 329 6.01 3.43 -6.80
N GLN A 330 5.65 4.62 -6.31
CA GLN A 330 6.54 5.43 -5.48
C GLN A 330 6.06 5.41 -4.03
N GLY A 331 6.96 5.08 -3.10
CA GLY A 331 6.70 5.23 -1.65
C GLY A 331 6.82 6.69 -1.23
N VAL A 332 5.87 7.15 -0.42
CA VAL A 332 5.75 8.54 0.01
C VAL A 332 5.93 8.65 1.52
N GLY A 333 6.73 9.64 1.94
CA GLY A 333 6.98 9.98 3.35
C GLY A 333 6.09 11.13 3.86
N PHE A 334 6.04 11.34 5.17
CA PHE A 334 5.19 12.38 5.80
C PHE A 334 5.65 13.78 5.43
N ASP A 335 6.95 13.97 5.26
CA ASP A 335 7.56 15.26 4.89
C ASP A 335 7.61 15.46 3.36
N THR A 336 6.78 14.73 2.60
CA THR A 336 6.79 14.84 1.15
C THR A 336 5.97 16.04 0.71
N ASP A 337 6.65 17.11 0.31
CA ASP A 337 6.00 18.33 -0.21
C ASP A 337 5.69 18.25 -1.72
N SER A 338 6.31 17.31 -2.44
CA SER A 338 6.08 17.09 -3.87
C SER A 338 6.44 15.68 -4.30
N LEU A 339 5.75 15.18 -5.32
CA LEU A 339 6.04 13.92 -5.99
C LEU A 339 6.51 14.19 -7.41
N ALA A 340 7.44 13.37 -7.88
CA ALA A 340 7.92 13.32 -9.25
C ALA A 340 7.81 11.87 -9.72
N LEU A 341 6.72 11.57 -10.42
CA LEU A 341 6.35 10.21 -10.80
C LEU A 341 6.82 9.93 -12.22
N ASP A 342 7.51 8.82 -12.42
CA ASP A 342 7.87 8.37 -13.77
C ASP A 342 6.61 7.84 -14.48
N VAL A 343 6.14 8.60 -15.46
CA VAL A 343 4.95 8.31 -16.25
C VAL A 343 5.30 8.05 -17.71
N THR A 344 6.56 7.72 -18.02
CA THR A 344 7.08 7.57 -19.38
C THR A 344 6.24 6.63 -20.22
N LEU A 345 5.99 5.41 -19.74
CA LEU A 345 5.18 4.42 -20.47
C LEU A 345 3.71 4.83 -20.52
N GLY A 346 3.20 5.48 -19.46
CA GLY A 346 1.83 6.01 -19.39
C GLY A 346 1.57 7.02 -20.49
N VAL A 347 2.44 8.03 -20.60
CA VAL A 347 2.37 9.08 -21.62
C VAL A 347 2.59 8.50 -23.02
N GLN A 348 3.54 7.57 -23.19
CA GLN A 348 3.73 6.91 -24.49
C GLN A 348 2.46 6.16 -24.94
N ARG A 349 1.80 5.46 -24.02
CA ARG A 349 0.55 4.74 -24.28
C ARG A 349 -0.57 5.72 -24.62
N VAL A 350 -0.74 6.79 -23.85
CA VAL A 350 -1.73 7.84 -24.11
C VAL A 350 -1.51 8.44 -25.50
N LEU A 351 -0.28 8.81 -25.86
CA LEU A 351 0.04 9.39 -27.17
C LEU A 351 -0.35 8.46 -28.33
N VAL A 352 -0.04 7.17 -28.22
CA VAL A 352 -0.39 6.18 -29.26
C VAL A 352 -1.90 6.04 -29.39
N LEU A 353 -2.62 6.05 -28.28
CA LEU A 353 -4.06 5.80 -28.26
C LEU A 353 -4.90 7.04 -28.59
N ASP A 354 -4.44 8.25 -28.25
CA ASP A 354 -5.10 9.53 -28.54
C ASP A 354 -5.23 9.80 -30.06
N SER A 355 -4.37 9.16 -30.87
CA SER A 355 -4.48 9.15 -32.33
C SER A 355 -5.83 8.62 -32.87
N THR A 356 -6.62 7.95 -32.01
CA THR A 356 -7.97 7.44 -32.31
C THR A 356 -9.10 8.45 -32.08
N GLY A 357 -8.81 9.63 -31.53
CA GLY A 357 -9.80 10.65 -31.17
C GLY A 357 -10.58 10.37 -29.87
N THR A 358 -10.06 9.45 -29.05
CA THR A 358 -10.60 9.13 -27.72
C THR A 358 -9.78 9.84 -26.66
N ASP A 359 -10.43 10.50 -25.71
CA ASP A 359 -9.75 11.19 -24.61
C ASP A 359 -9.15 10.19 -23.62
N TYR A 360 -7.86 10.31 -23.34
CA TYR A 360 -7.19 9.49 -22.32
C TYR A 360 -6.72 10.32 -21.12
N TYR A 361 -6.75 9.68 -19.96
CA TYR A 361 -6.35 10.26 -18.67
C TYR A 361 -5.15 9.51 -18.10
N LEU A 362 -4.17 10.25 -17.56
CA LEU A 362 -3.25 9.72 -16.57
C LEU A 362 -3.98 9.69 -15.23
N VAL A 363 -4.01 8.55 -14.58
CA VAL A 363 -4.74 8.41 -13.32
C VAL A 363 -3.78 8.09 -12.22
N LEU A 364 -3.84 8.90 -11.17
CA LEU A 364 -3.12 8.73 -9.93
C LEU A 364 -4.01 7.97 -8.95
N GLY A 365 -3.57 6.78 -8.54
CA GLY A 365 -4.23 5.97 -7.53
C GLY A 365 -3.29 5.64 -6.38
N SER A 366 -3.85 5.24 -5.26
CA SER A 366 -3.12 4.57 -4.20
C SER A 366 -2.78 3.14 -4.64
N ASN A 367 -1.87 2.40 -3.99
CA ASN A 367 -1.64 0.97 -4.25
C ASN A 367 -2.32 0.16 -3.14
N THR A 368 -3.54 -0.32 -3.40
CA THR A 368 -4.43 -0.90 -2.37
C THR A 368 -3.90 -2.22 -1.82
N GLY A 369 -3.07 -2.93 -2.60
CA GLY A 369 -2.41 -4.16 -2.18
C GLY A 369 -1.29 -3.94 -1.16
N VAL A 370 -0.80 -2.71 -1.01
CA VAL A 370 0.30 -2.36 -0.10
C VAL A 370 -0.16 -1.39 1.00
N ASN A 371 -1.05 -0.47 0.66
CA ASN A 371 -1.53 0.54 1.60
C ASN A 371 -2.60 -0.05 2.52
N VAL A 372 -2.50 0.28 3.80
CA VAL A 372 -3.45 -0.18 4.84
C VAL A 372 -4.51 0.89 5.12
N GLY A 373 -4.15 2.14 4.91
CA GLY A 373 -5.01 3.29 5.12
C GLY A 373 -4.19 4.56 4.86
N GLY A 374 -4.86 5.60 4.40
CA GLY A 374 -4.19 6.85 4.10
C GLY A 374 -4.89 7.64 3.01
N PHE A 375 -4.51 8.90 2.90
CA PHE A 375 -4.81 9.74 1.76
C PHE A 375 -3.68 10.76 1.58
N MET A 376 -3.63 11.31 0.38
CA MET A 376 -2.84 12.47 0.03
C MET A 376 -3.71 13.44 -0.73
N GLN A 377 -3.61 14.70 -0.36
CA GLN A 377 -4.25 15.81 -1.02
C GLN A 377 -3.21 16.59 -1.80
N PHE A 378 -3.58 17.01 -2.99
CA PHE A 378 -2.73 17.77 -3.90
C PHE A 378 -3.42 19.05 -4.34
N TYR A 379 -2.60 20.05 -4.65
CA TYR A 379 -3.10 21.30 -5.19
C TYR A 379 -3.72 21.09 -6.59
N PRO A 380 -4.87 21.72 -6.87
CA PRO A 380 -5.54 21.57 -8.15
C PRO A 380 -4.87 22.41 -9.26
N PRO A 381 -5.20 22.15 -10.54
CA PRO A 381 -4.60 22.85 -11.69
C PRO A 381 -4.86 24.35 -11.75
N ASP A 382 -5.97 24.79 -11.15
CA ASP A 382 -6.44 26.16 -11.08
C ASP A 382 -5.96 26.90 -9.82
N TRP A 383 -5.09 26.28 -9.01
CA TRP A 383 -4.55 26.89 -7.81
C TRP A 383 -3.86 28.25 -8.11
N PRO A 384 -4.04 29.30 -7.29
CA PRO A 384 -3.54 30.64 -7.62
C PRO A 384 -2.04 30.73 -7.83
N GLU A 385 -1.25 29.95 -7.07
CA GLU A 385 0.21 29.94 -7.16
C GLU A 385 0.69 28.88 -8.16
N GLU A 386 1.30 29.32 -9.25
CA GLU A 386 1.74 28.44 -10.34
C GLU A 386 2.70 27.33 -9.90
N ARG A 387 3.55 27.59 -8.90
CA ARG A 387 4.54 26.63 -8.39
C ARG A 387 3.94 25.34 -7.79
N TYR A 388 2.65 25.35 -7.46
CA TYR A 388 1.97 24.19 -6.87
C TYR A 388 1.12 23.42 -7.86
N ARG A 389 0.96 23.94 -9.08
CA ARG A 389 0.11 23.29 -10.09
C ARG A 389 0.79 22.00 -10.58
N PRO A 390 0.02 20.95 -10.93
CA PRO A 390 0.58 19.74 -11.50
C PRO A 390 1.23 20.00 -12.87
N VAL A 391 2.48 19.57 -13.04
CA VAL A 391 3.28 19.78 -14.26
C VAL A 391 3.68 18.44 -14.86
N LEU A 392 3.46 18.27 -16.17
CA LEU A 392 4.01 17.15 -16.93
C LEU A 392 5.24 17.60 -17.71
N GLU A 393 6.40 17.09 -17.33
CA GLU A 393 7.67 17.30 -18.04
C GLU A 393 7.97 16.06 -18.88
N LEU A 394 8.35 16.26 -20.14
CA LEU A 394 8.68 15.16 -21.04
C LEU A 394 9.88 15.47 -21.93
N ILE A 395 10.66 14.43 -22.19
CA ILE A 395 11.76 14.40 -23.15
C ILE A 395 11.36 13.43 -24.25
N TYR A 396 11.32 13.90 -25.49
CA TYR A 396 10.88 13.12 -26.63
C TYR A 396 11.81 13.28 -27.83
N THR A 397 11.70 12.36 -28.77
CA THR A 397 12.35 12.40 -30.07
C THR A 397 11.29 12.21 -31.15
N ASP A 398 11.30 13.04 -32.19
CA ASP A 398 10.49 12.79 -33.37
C ASP A 398 10.98 11.50 -34.05
N ALA A 399 10.06 10.65 -34.48
CA ALA A 399 10.42 9.50 -35.29
C ALA A 399 11.07 10.00 -36.60
N PRO A 400 12.13 9.34 -37.09
CA PRO A 400 12.69 9.62 -38.41
C PRO A 400 11.58 9.60 -39.47
N ALA A 401 11.65 10.49 -40.47
CA ALA A 401 10.61 10.61 -41.49
C ALA A 401 10.36 9.30 -42.28
N ASP A 402 11.36 8.42 -42.33
CA ASP A 402 11.40 7.08 -42.91
C ASP A 402 10.83 5.98 -42.01
N ALA A 403 10.57 6.27 -40.73
CA ALA A 403 9.92 5.38 -39.76
C ALA A 403 8.44 5.74 -39.52
N LYS A 404 7.93 6.82 -40.15
CA LYS A 404 6.52 7.20 -40.14
C LYS A 404 5.75 6.31 -41.14
N PRO A 405 4.58 5.74 -40.78
CA PRO A 405 3.86 4.77 -41.60
C PRO A 405 3.38 5.30 -42.97
#